data_AF-A0A1B6NXH8-F1
#
_entry.id   AF-A0A1B6NXH8-F1
#
_cell.length_a   1.000
_cell.length_b   1.000
_cell.length_c   1.000
_cell.angle_alpha   90.00
_cell.angle_beta   90.00
_cell.angle_gamma   90.00
#
_symmetry.space_group_name_H-M   'P 1'
#
loop_
_entity.id
_entity.type
_entity.pdbx_description
1 polymer ?
#
loop_
_entity_poly.entity_id
_entity_poly.type
_entity_poly.pdbx_seq_one_letter_code
_entity_poly.pdbx_strand_id
1 'polypeptide(L)'
;LALQFGIRAANYPLTEDDLYDNQLPKALRDHKDKLFGLLIDTDRLVKIRQERRAGSRYSSYQQCQQEQRAIQGIYITHGIPSLDVSEMSVEEIATRILQMTGLKRRIG
;
A
#
# COMPACT_ATOMS: atom_id res chain seq x y z
N LEU A 1 -8.20 10.93 -3.52
CA LEU A 1 -8.59 11.22 -2.11
C LEU A 1 -8.65 12.73 -1.80
N ALA A 2 -7.56 13.48 -1.88
CA ALA A 2 -7.59 14.92 -1.57
C ALA A 2 -8.44 15.76 -2.54
N LEU A 3 -8.13 15.71 -3.83
CA LEU A 3 -8.79 16.53 -4.85
C LEU A 3 -10.29 16.22 -5.02
N GLN A 4 -10.64 14.93 -5.06
CA GLN A 4 -12.02 14.50 -5.33
C GLN A 4 -12.92 14.46 -4.07
N PHE A 5 -12.34 14.38 -2.86
CA PHE A 5 -13.12 14.09 -1.66
C PHE A 5 -12.78 14.98 -0.44
N GLY A 6 -11.84 15.91 -0.57
CA GLY A 6 -11.44 16.84 0.50
C GLY A 6 -10.68 16.17 1.66
N ILE A 7 -10.15 14.96 1.45
CA ILE A 7 -9.48 14.18 2.50
C ILE A 7 -7.97 14.36 2.43
N ARG A 8 -7.38 14.82 3.54
CA ARG A 8 -5.93 14.90 3.71
C ARG A 8 -5.36 13.49 3.88
N ALA A 9 -4.81 12.94 2.81
CA ALA A 9 -4.14 11.65 2.78
C ALA A 9 -2.62 11.85 2.67
N ALA A 10 -1.86 10.94 3.26
CA ALA A 10 -0.41 10.85 3.12
C ALA A 10 -0.05 9.44 2.64
N ASN A 11 0.98 9.32 1.80
CA ASN A 11 1.48 8.02 1.33
C ASN A 11 2.80 7.72 2.03
N TYR A 12 2.90 6.55 2.66
CA TYR A 12 4.15 6.03 3.21
C TYR A 12 4.55 4.80 2.41
N PRO A 13 5.57 4.88 1.52
CA PRO A 13 6.07 3.71 0.82
C PRO A 13 6.86 2.82 1.79
N LEU A 14 6.49 1.54 1.89
CA LEU A 14 7.31 0.56 2.61
C LEU A 14 8.56 0.25 1.78
N THR A 15 9.71 0.39 2.40
CA THR A 15 11.03 0.08 1.84
C THR A 15 11.54 -1.25 2.38
N GLU A 16 12.60 -1.82 1.81
CA GLU A 16 13.21 -3.06 2.32
C GLU A 16 13.54 -2.96 3.83
N ASP A 17 13.94 -1.78 4.30
CA ASP A 17 14.27 -1.52 5.70
C ASP A 17 13.07 -1.55 6.65
N ASP A 18 11.86 -1.36 6.11
CA ASP A 18 10.61 -1.41 6.87
C ASP A 18 10.08 -2.85 7.04
N LEU A 19 10.62 -3.82 6.28
CA LEU A 19 10.07 -5.17 6.16
C LEU A 19 10.67 -6.18 7.15
N TYR A 20 11.41 -5.70 8.14
CA TYR A 20 11.99 -6.53 9.19
C TYR A 20 11.02 -6.77 10.36
N ASP A 21 11.05 -7.98 10.91
CA ASP A 21 10.40 -8.38 12.17
C ASP A 21 8.88 -8.15 12.27
N ASN A 22 8.17 -8.05 11.14
CA ASN A 22 6.71 -7.79 11.09
C ASN A 22 6.28 -6.57 11.94
N GLN A 23 7.13 -5.58 12.13
CA GLN A 23 6.81 -4.38 12.90
C GLN A 23 6.30 -3.26 12.01
N LEU A 24 5.41 -2.41 12.56
CA LEU A 24 5.09 -1.15 11.90
C LEU A 24 6.31 -0.21 11.98
N PRO A 25 6.65 0.48 10.88
CA PRO A 25 7.63 1.56 10.88
C PRO A 25 7.36 2.55 11.99
N LYS A 26 8.40 3.05 12.66
CA LYS A 26 8.27 3.94 13.83
C LYS A 26 7.37 5.14 13.54
N ALA A 27 7.48 5.73 12.36
CA ALA A 27 6.67 6.87 11.92
C ALA A 27 5.17 6.58 11.80
N LEU A 28 4.77 5.31 11.68
CA LEU A 28 3.37 4.89 11.50
C LEU A 28 2.70 4.43 12.80
N ARG A 29 3.48 4.11 13.86
CA ARG A 29 2.96 3.51 15.09
C ARG A 29 1.91 4.38 15.77
N ASP A 30 2.17 5.68 15.90
CA ASP A 30 1.25 6.65 16.52
C ASP A 30 0.03 6.99 15.65
N HIS A 31 -0.02 6.44 14.43
CA HIS A 31 -1.06 6.69 13.45
C HIS A 31 -1.78 5.41 13.02
N LYS A 32 -1.61 4.30 13.76
CA LYS A 32 -2.14 2.98 13.42
C LYS A 32 -3.61 2.99 13.01
N ASP A 33 -4.46 3.70 13.76
CA ASP A 33 -5.92 3.75 13.51
C ASP A 33 -6.31 4.51 12.23
N LYS A 34 -5.34 5.19 11.59
CA LYS A 34 -5.54 5.92 10.33
C LYS A 34 -4.94 5.18 9.13
N LEU A 35 -4.29 4.03 9.35
CA LEU A 35 -3.60 3.31 8.30
C LEU A 35 -4.60 2.53 7.44
N PHE A 36 -4.30 2.50 6.15
CA PHE A 36 -4.96 1.66 5.17
C PHE A 36 -3.91 1.15 4.20
N GLY A 37 -3.81 -0.17 4.06
CA GLY A 37 -2.82 -0.82 3.23
C GLY A 37 -3.26 -0.93 1.77
N LEU A 38 -2.32 -0.73 0.85
CA LEU A 38 -2.50 -1.10 -0.56
C LEU A 38 -1.59 -2.28 -0.87
N LEU A 39 -2.15 -3.29 -1.53
CA LEU A 39 -1.44 -4.48 -2.00
C LEU A 39 -1.50 -4.51 -3.53
N ILE A 40 -0.46 -5.03 -4.15
CA ILE A 40 -0.36 -5.22 -5.60
C ILE A 40 0.24 -6.59 -5.85
N ASP A 41 -0.34 -7.42 -6.69
CA ASP A 41 0.18 -8.75 -6.94
C ASP A 41 1.62 -8.70 -7.49
N THR A 42 2.33 -9.81 -7.29
CA THR A 42 3.76 -9.87 -7.61
C THR A 42 4.03 -9.70 -9.10
N ASP A 43 3.23 -10.31 -9.98
CA ASP A 43 3.44 -10.25 -11.42
C ASP A 43 3.24 -8.83 -11.94
N ARG A 44 2.20 -8.15 -11.46
CA ARG A 44 1.92 -6.75 -11.77
C ARG A 44 3.02 -5.83 -11.27
N LEU A 45 3.48 -6.03 -10.04
CA LEU A 45 4.55 -5.23 -9.46
C LEU A 45 5.86 -5.39 -10.24
N VAL A 46 6.22 -6.63 -10.60
CA VAL A 46 7.39 -6.92 -11.44
C VAL A 46 7.28 -6.18 -12.76
N LYS A 47 6.16 -6.28 -13.48
CA LYS A 47 5.97 -5.59 -14.76
C LYS A 47 6.21 -4.09 -14.65
N ILE A 48 5.58 -3.43 -13.66
CA ILE A 48 5.75 -1.99 -13.41
C ILE A 48 7.22 -1.66 -13.09
N ARG A 49 7.89 -2.47 -12.27
CA ARG A 49 9.29 -2.23 -11.89
C ARG A 49 10.27 -2.50 -13.04
N GLN A 50 9.97 -3.45 -13.93
CA GLN A 50 10.75 -3.69 -15.14
C GLN A 50 10.69 -2.49 -16.08
N GLU A 51 9.52 -1.86 -16.27
CA GLU A 51 9.37 -0.65 -17.07
C GLU A 51 10.19 0.53 -16.49
N ARG A 52 10.30 0.62 -15.16
CA ARG A 52 11.06 1.68 -14.48
C ARG A 52 12.56 1.43 -14.44
N ARG A 53 12.98 0.18 -14.22
CA ARG A 53 14.38 -0.22 -14.10
C ARG A 53 14.57 -1.69 -14.42
N ALA A 54 14.63 -1.98 -15.72
CA ALA A 54 14.71 -3.33 -16.23
C ALA A 54 15.95 -4.11 -15.73
N GLY A 55 15.80 -5.42 -15.54
CA GLY A 55 16.90 -6.35 -15.27
C GLY A 55 17.62 -6.16 -13.92
N SER A 56 16.99 -5.47 -12.96
CA SER A 56 17.58 -5.19 -11.65
C SER A 56 17.04 -6.14 -10.58
N ARG A 57 17.75 -6.29 -9.45
CA ARG A 57 17.22 -7.01 -8.26
C ARG A 57 15.86 -6.45 -7.84
N TYR A 58 15.71 -5.13 -7.86
CA TYR A 58 14.48 -4.41 -7.55
C TYR A 58 13.27 -4.85 -8.40
N SER A 59 13.49 -5.16 -9.69
CA SER A 59 12.46 -5.62 -10.62
C SER A 59 12.36 -7.15 -10.73
N SER A 60 13.14 -7.90 -9.95
CA SER A 60 13.11 -9.37 -9.99
C SER A 60 11.86 -9.92 -9.30
N TYR A 61 11.35 -11.03 -9.85
CA TYR A 61 10.18 -11.71 -9.28
C TYR A 61 10.41 -12.13 -7.83
N GLN A 62 11.59 -12.69 -7.54
CA GLN A 62 11.94 -13.13 -6.19
C GLN A 62 11.90 -11.97 -5.18
N GLN A 63 12.48 -10.81 -5.54
CA GLN A 63 12.46 -9.63 -4.67
C GLN A 63 11.03 -9.13 -4.43
N CYS A 64 10.25 -8.94 -5.49
CA CYS A 64 8.86 -8.50 -5.38
C CYS A 64 8.01 -9.47 -4.54
N GLN A 65 8.20 -10.79 -4.70
CA GLN A 65 7.47 -11.80 -3.94
C GLN A 65 7.84 -11.77 -2.45
N GLN A 66 9.12 -11.61 -2.12
CA GLN A 66 9.58 -11.50 -0.74
C GLN A 66 9.02 -10.25 -0.06
N GLU A 67 9.09 -9.11 -0.73
CA GLU A 67 8.53 -7.85 -0.22
C GLU A 67 7.02 -7.97 0.00
N GLN A 68 6.29 -8.51 -0.98
CA GLN A 68 4.85 -8.74 -0.90
C GLN A 68 4.46 -9.55 0.34
N ARG A 69 5.16 -10.67 0.60
CA ARG A 69 4.89 -11.54 1.75
C ARG A 69 5.15 -10.83 3.08
N ALA A 70 6.25 -10.07 3.16
CA ALA A 70 6.56 -9.33 4.38
C ALA A 70 5.52 -8.23 4.66
N ILE A 71 5.10 -7.48 3.63
CA ILE A 71 4.06 -6.46 3.75
C ILE A 71 2.74 -7.08 4.24
N GLN A 72 2.32 -8.20 3.65
CA GLN A 72 1.13 -8.92 4.09
C GLN A 72 1.26 -9.39 5.55
N GLY A 73 2.44 -9.87 5.95
CA GLY A 73 2.74 -10.24 7.33
C GLY A 73 2.55 -9.06 8.30
N ILE A 74 3.03 -7.86 7.94
CA ILE A 74 2.82 -6.64 8.74
C ILE A 74 1.32 -6.31 8.82
N TYR A 75 0.61 -6.30 7.69
CA TYR A 75 -0.82 -5.94 7.68
C TYR A 75 -1.66 -6.90 8.53
N ILE A 76 -1.45 -8.20 8.39
CA ILE A 76 -2.14 -9.22 9.18
C ILE A 76 -1.81 -9.08 10.67
N THR A 77 -0.52 -8.99 11.01
CA THR A 77 -0.04 -8.90 12.41
C THR A 77 -0.62 -7.68 13.12
N HIS A 78 -0.73 -6.55 12.42
CA HIS A 78 -1.21 -5.29 13.01
C HIS A 78 -2.70 -5.04 12.79
N GLY A 79 -3.40 -5.91 12.06
CA GLY A 79 -4.82 -5.75 11.74
C GLY A 79 -5.11 -4.54 10.85
N ILE A 80 -4.20 -4.24 9.91
CA ILE A 80 -4.35 -3.11 8.99
C ILE A 80 -5.33 -3.51 7.87
N PRO A 81 -6.45 -2.79 7.69
CA PRO A 81 -7.33 -3.03 6.56
C PRO A 81 -6.57 -2.73 5.26
N SER A 82 -6.70 -3.60 4.27
CA SER A 82 -6.00 -3.46 3.00
C SER A 82 -6.86 -3.76 1.79
N LEU A 83 -6.47 -3.21 0.64
CA LEU A 83 -7.10 -3.43 -0.65
C LEU A 83 -6.06 -3.91 -1.67
N ASP A 84 -6.39 -4.95 -2.42
CA ASP A 84 -5.65 -5.32 -3.63
C ASP A 84 -6.03 -4.36 -4.76
N VAL A 85 -5.04 -3.67 -5.32
CA VAL A 85 -5.22 -2.62 -6.33
C VAL A 85 -4.63 -2.96 -7.70
N SER A 86 -4.28 -4.23 -7.92
CA SER A 86 -3.49 -4.67 -9.09
C SER A 86 -4.11 -4.31 -10.44
N GLU A 87 -5.45 -4.38 -10.51
CA GLU A 87 -6.24 -4.11 -11.71
C GLU A 87 -7.24 -2.95 -11.50
N MET A 88 -6.95 -2.05 -10.56
CA MET A 88 -7.81 -0.91 -10.24
C MET A 88 -7.25 0.41 -10.75
N SER A 89 -8.13 1.28 -11.23
CA SER A 89 -7.81 2.69 -11.47
C SER A 89 -7.69 3.48 -10.16
N VAL A 90 -7.05 4.65 -10.21
CA VAL A 90 -6.87 5.52 -9.04
C VAL A 90 -8.22 5.96 -8.46
N GLU A 91 -9.21 6.20 -9.31
CA GLU A 91 -10.57 6.58 -8.95
C GLU A 91 -11.31 5.46 -8.22
N GLU A 92 -11.17 4.21 -8.70
CA GLU A 92 -11.76 3.03 -8.06
C GLU A 92 -11.10 2.76 -6.70
N ILE A 93 -9.77 2.87 -6.61
CA ILE A 93 -9.03 2.73 -5.35
C ILE A 93 -9.58 3.74 -4.33
N ALA A 94 -9.67 5.01 -4.72
CA ALA A 94 -10.17 6.05 -3.84
C ALA A 94 -11.61 5.78 -3.38
N THR A 95 -12.48 5.36 -4.30
CA THR A 95 -13.88 5.04 -3.98
C THR A 95 -13.99 3.86 -3.01
N ARG A 96 -13.20 2.79 -3.22
CA ARG A 96 -13.19 1.61 -2.34
C ARG A 96 -12.64 1.94 -0.95
N ILE A 97 -11.56 2.72 -0.85
CA ILE A 97 -11.02 3.16 0.44
C ILE A 97 -12.09 3.89 1.24
N LEU A 98 -12.86 4.81 0.63
CA LEU A 98 -13.91 5.55 1.33
C LEU A 98 -15.03 4.64 1.82
N GLN A 99 -15.44 3.67 1.00
CA GLN A 99 -16.46 2.69 1.37
C GLN A 99 -16.00 1.82 2.53
N MET A 100 -14.76 1.34 2.51
CA MET A 100 -14.21 0.45 3.55
C MET A 100 -13.91 1.17 4.87
N THR A 101 -13.45 2.42 4.81
CA THR A 101 -13.07 3.21 6.00
C THR A 101 -14.23 3.99 6.61
N GLY A 102 -15.35 4.15 5.88
CA GLY A 102 -16.46 5.00 6.30
C GLY A 102 -16.09 6.50 6.35
N LEU A 103 -14.95 6.90 5.79
CA LEU A 103 -14.51 8.29 5.76
C LEU A 103 -15.52 9.14 5.00
N LYS A 104 -16.05 10.15 5.69
CA LYS A 104 -16.99 11.10 5.08
C LYS A 104 -16.24 12.12 4.23
N ARG A 105 -16.82 12.42 3.06
CA ARG A 105 -16.36 13.51 2.20
C ARG A 105 -16.43 14.82 2.98
N ARG A 106 -15.36 15.62 2.90
CA ARG A 106 -15.32 16.99 3.45
C ARG A 106 -15.26 17.96 2.29
N ILE A 107 -16.35 18.03 1.53
CA ILE A 107 -16.54 19.10 0.54
C ILE A 107 -17.46 20.09 1.23
N GLY A 108 -16.90 21.24 1.59
CA GLY A 108 -17.55 22.38 2.22
C GLY A 108 -16.85 23.64 1.74
#